data_AF-A0A2I2A2I6-F1
#
_entry.id   AF-A0A2I2A2I6-F1
#
_cell.length_a   1.000
_cell.length_b   1.000
_cell.length_c   1.000
_cell.angle_alpha   90.00
_cell.angle_beta   90.00
_cell.angle_gamma   90.00
#
_symmetry.space_group_name_H-M   'P 1'
#
loop_
_entity.id
_entity.type
_entity.pdbx_description
1 polymer ?
#
loop_
_entity_poly.entity_id
_entity_poly.type
_entity_poly.pdbx_seq_one_letter_code
_entity_poly.pdbx_strand_id
1 'polypeptide(L)' 'MAHPLSPLKRAIRNSAILTILVGALTQYQGSTLSESLMAMQFTLVVITPALWLSYHWTQKLFKSPPTDSK' A
#
# COMPACT_ATOMS: atom_id res chain seq x y z
N MET A 1 21.01 -3.20 12.33
CA MET A 1 19.63 -2.78 12.66
C MET A 1 19.05 -2.11 11.42
N ALA A 2 18.01 -2.66 10.79
CA ALA A 2 17.44 -2.07 9.58
C ALA A 2 16.70 -0.78 9.93
N HIS A 3 17.06 0.35 9.31
CA HIS A 3 16.33 1.60 9.48
C HIS A 3 14.87 1.41 8.99
N PRO A 4 13.87 1.88 9.74
CA PRO A 4 12.48 1.80 9.29
C PRO A 4 12.35 2.60 7.99
N LEU A 5 11.89 1.92 6.93
CA LEU A 5 11.63 2.57 5.65
C LEU A 5 10.68 3.76 5.84
N SER A 6 10.89 4.83 5.07
CA SER A 6 9.94 5.95 5.04
C SER A 6 8.52 5.45 4.69
N PRO A 7 7.46 6.08 5.22
CA PRO A 7 6.07 5.67 4.95
C PRO A 7 5.80 5.48 3.46
N LEU A 8 6.33 6.38 2.63
CA LEU A 8 6.18 6.33 1.18
C LEU A 8 6.88 5.12 0.56
N LYS A 9 8.14 4.86 0.96
CA LYS A 9 8.89 3.71 0.44
C LYS A 9 8.24 2.38 0.86
N ARG A 10 7.66 2.32 2.06
CA ARG A 10 6.87 1.16 2.52
C ARG A 10 5.57 1.01 1.73
N ALA A 11 4.85 2.11 1.47
CA ALA A 11 3.61 2.10 0.70
C ALA A 11 3.83 1.61 -0.73
N ILE A 12 4.83 2.18 -1.44
CA ILE A 12 5.17 1.80 -2.82
C ILE A 12 5.55 0.32 -2.91
N ARG A 13 6.39 -0.18 -1.99
CA ARG A 13 6.80 -1.59 -2.00
C ARG A 13 5.59 -2.52 -1.84
N ASN A 14 4.71 -2.20 -0.89
CA ASN A 14 3.57 -3.05 -0.59
C ASN A 14 2.50 -2.96 -1.68
N SER A 15 2.24 -1.78 -2.24
CA SER A 15 1.33 -1.64 -3.38
C SER A 15 1.86 -2.32 -4.64
N ALA A 16 3.17 -2.30 -4.89
CA ALA A 16 3.76 -3.05 -6.01
C ALA A 16 3.55 -4.57 -5.87
N ILE A 17 3.73 -5.12 -4.66
CA ILE A 17 3.45 -6.55 -4.40
C ILE A 17 1.97 -6.85 -4.63
N LEU A 18 1.07 -6.04 -4.08
CA LEU A 18 -0.38 -6.22 -4.26
C LEU A 18 -0.79 -6.09 -5.73
N THR A 19 -0.16 -5.21 -6.48
CA THR A 19 -0.41 -5.03 -7.91
C THR A 19 -0.07 -6.28 -8.68
N ILE A 20 1.10 -6.87 -8.43
CA ILE A 20 1.51 -8.13 -9.08
C ILE A 20 0.53 -9.25 -8.72
N LEU A 21 0.13 -9.34 -7.45
CA LEU A 21 -0.86 -10.33 -7.00
C LEU A 21 -2.22 -10.14 -7.68
N VAL A 22 -2.73 -8.91 -7.75
CA VAL A 22 -3.99 -8.60 -8.43
C VAL A 22 -3.90 -8.97 -9.90
N GLY A 23 -2.83 -8.57 -10.60
CA GLY A 23 -2.62 -8.93 -12.00
C GLY A 23 -2.62 -10.44 -12.23
N ALA A 24 -1.91 -11.19 -11.39
CA ALA A 24 -1.87 -12.65 -11.45
C ALA A 24 -3.25 -13.28 -11.21
N LEU A 25 -4.01 -12.78 -10.23
CA LEU A 25 -5.35 -13.26 -9.90
C LEU A 25 -6.38 -12.94 -10.99
N THR A 26 -6.34 -11.73 -11.54
CA THR A 26 -7.23 -11.31 -12.63
C THR A 26 -6.96 -12.14 -13.88
N GLN A 27 -5.68 -12.38 -14.21
CA GLN A 27 -5.33 -13.23 -15.34
C GLN A 27 -5.71 -14.69 -15.12
N TYR A 28 -5.54 -15.21 -13.90
CA TYR A 28 -5.97 -16.56 -13.54
C TYR A 28 -7.49 -16.76 -13.66
N GLN A 29 -8.29 -15.72 -13.45
CA GLN A 29 -9.75 -15.73 -13.64
C GLN A 29 -10.18 -15.72 -15.11
N GLY A 30 -9.24 -15.77 -16.06
CA GLY A 30 -9.54 -15.78 -17.50
C GLY A 30 -9.85 -14.40 -18.08
N SER A 31 -9.54 -13.31 -17.35
CA SER A 31 -9.68 -11.96 -17.88
C SER A 31 -8.68 -11.72 -19.02
N THR A 32 -9.02 -10.75 -19.88
CA THR A 32 -8.11 -10.32 -20.95
C THR A 32 -6.88 -9.61 -20.38
N LEU A 33 -5.79 -9.60 -21.15
CA LEU A 33 -4.56 -8.92 -20.72
C LEU A 33 -4.78 -7.42 -20.44
N SER A 34 -5.65 -6.76 -21.21
CA SER A 34 -5.99 -5.35 -21.02
C SER A 34 -6.74 -5.11 -19.70
N GLU A 35 -7.67 -5.98 -19.33
CA GLU A 35 -8.40 -5.89 -18.06
C GLU A 35 -7.46 -6.11 -16.87
N SER A 36 -6.58 -7.11 -16.95
CA SER A 36 -5.54 -7.35 -15.95
C SER A 36 -4.62 -6.14 -15.76
N LEU A 37 -4.18 -5.51 -16.87
CA LEU A 37 -3.35 -4.30 -16.81
C LEU A 37 -4.09 -3.10 -16.21
N MET A 38 -5.36 -2.90 -16.55
CA MET A 38 -6.19 -1.86 -15.94
C MET A 38 -6.37 -2.09 -14.44
N ALA A 39 -6.63 -3.33 -14.03
CA ALA A 39 -6.75 -3.70 -12.61
C ALA A 39 -5.44 -3.46 -11.85
N MET A 40 -4.30 -3.79 -12.47
CA MET A 40 -2.97 -3.50 -11.91
C MET A 40 -2.72 -1.99 -11.76
N GLN A 41 -3.00 -1.19 -12.79
CA GLN A 41 -2.87 0.26 -12.71
C GLN A 41 -3.76 0.88 -11.65
N PHE A 42 -5.03 0.48 -11.61
CA PHE A 42 -5.97 0.93 -10.58
C PHE A 42 -5.46 0.58 -9.18
N THR A 43 -4.98 -0.65 -9.00
CA THR A 43 -4.38 -1.10 -7.73
C THR A 43 -3.20 -0.23 -7.33
N LEU A 44 -2.26 0.06 -8.24
CA LEU A 44 -1.14 0.96 -7.94
C LEU A 44 -1.60 2.36 -7.54
N VAL A 45 -2.48 2.97 -8.34
CA VAL A 45 -2.89 4.37 -8.18
C VAL A 45 -3.72 4.57 -6.92
N VAL A 46 -4.56 3.60 -6.54
CA VAL A 46 -5.45 3.71 -5.38
C VAL A 46 -4.82 3.18 -4.09
N ILE A 47 -4.17 2.02 -4.15
CA ILE A 47 -3.63 1.38 -2.93
C ILE A 47 -2.39 2.11 -2.43
N THR A 48 -1.55 2.67 -3.31
CA THR A 48 -0.35 3.42 -2.88
C THR A 48 -0.68 4.60 -1.97
N PRO A 49 -1.56 5.56 -2.34
CA PRO A 49 -1.91 6.67 -1.46
C PRO A 49 -2.68 6.20 -0.22
N ALA A 50 -3.53 5.18 -0.32
CA ALA A 50 -4.24 4.62 0.83
C ALA A 50 -3.27 4.04 1.88
N LEU A 51 -2.28 3.25 1.45
CA LEU A 51 -1.24 2.71 2.32
C LEU A 51 -0.34 3.80 2.88
N TRP A 52 0.05 4.78 2.07
CA TRP A 52 0.85 5.90 2.53
C TRP A 52 0.12 6.68 3.64
N LEU A 53 -1.16 7.01 3.43
CA LEU A 53 -1.98 7.72 4.40
C LEU A 53 -2.13 6.90 5.69
N SER A 54 -2.43 5.61 5.56
CA SER A 54 -2.52 4.68 6.69
C SER A 54 -1.23 4.67 7.52
N TYR A 55 -0.06 4.54 6.86
CA TYR A 55 1.24 4.55 7.54
C TYR A 55 1.58 5.90 8.16
N HIS A 56 1.26 7.00 7.48
CA HIS A 56 1.48 8.34 7.99
C HIS A 56 0.66 8.59 9.27
N TRP A 57 -0.61 8.22 9.27
CA TRP A 57 -1.51 8.39 10.41
C TRP A 57 -1.14 7.48 11.57
N THR A 58 -0.83 6.22 11.28
CA THR A 58 -0.30 5.25 12.26
C THR A 58 0.91 5.85 12.96
N GLN A 59 1.89 6.34 12.22
CA GLN A 59 3.07 6.96 12.82
C GLN A 59 2.74 8.20 13.66
N LYS A 60 1.74 8.99 13.28
CA LYS A 60 1.30 10.15 14.07
C LYS A 60 0.67 9.73 15.40
N LEU A 61 -0.16 8.68 15.39
CA LEU A 61 -0.79 8.13 16.59
C LEU A 61 0.24 7.54 17.56
N PHE A 62 1.18 6.73 17.04
CA PHE A 62 2.17 6.05 17.87
C PHE A 62 3.39 6.91 18.25
N LYS A 63 3.57 8.09 17.64
CA LYS A 63 4.54 9.11 18.08
C LYS A 63 3.95 10.10 19.09
N SER A 64 2.64 10.12 19.27
CA SER A 64 2.00 10.95 20.29
C SER A 64 2.18 10.23 21.64
N PRO A 65 2.90 10.80 22.63
CA PRO A 65 2.99 10.19 23.95
C PRO A 65 1.57 10.13 24.56
N PRO A 66 1.29 9.14 25.43
CA PRO A 66 0.07 9.20 26.22
C PRO A 66 0.09 10.53 26.97
N THR A 67 -0.92 11.37 26.74
CA THR A 67 -1.08 12.58 27.51
C THR A 67 -1.57 12.14 28.88
N ASP A 68 -0.65 11.89 29.82
CA ASP A 68 -0.98 11.78 31.23
C ASP A 68 -1.50 13.16 31.69
N SER A 69 -2.82 13.34 31.59
CA SER A 69 -3.53 14.37 32.32
C SER A 69 -3.56 13.97 33.79
N LYS A 70 -2.84 14.75 34.59
CA LYS A 70 -2.80 14.72 36.07
C LYS A 70 -4.18 14.61 36.71
#